data_AF-A0AAV5SUP8-F1
#
_entry.id   AF-A0AAV5SUP8-F1
#
_cell.length_a   1.000
_cell.length_b   1.000
_cell.length_c   1.000
_cell.angle_alpha   90.00
_cell.angle_beta   90.00
_cell.angle_gamma   90.00
#
_symmetry.space_group_name_H-M   'P 1'
#
loop_
_entity.id
_entity.type
_entity.pdbx_description
1 polymer ?
#
loop_
_entity_poly.entity_id
_entity_poly.type
_entity_poly.pdbx_seq_one_letter_code
_entity_poly.pdbx_strand_id
1 'polypeptide(L)'
;RDGFRLGVGTLTSARMSKSILSRLSDPYGKCEAGNAANPGYAHMGNYSIERCQQTCLQDLARVRCGCVDPLYSKMHNDSFCTSSPQASCLLC
;
A
#
# COMPACT_ATOMS: atom_id res chain seq x y z
N ARG A 1 -0.21 4.51 -6.24
CA ARG A 1 -0.06 4.07 -7.65
C ARG A 1 0.80 5.12 -8.30
N ASP A 2 2.08 4.82 -8.51
CA ASP A 2 3.04 5.83 -8.94
C ASP A 2 3.01 5.96 -10.46
N GLY A 3 3.04 7.19 -10.92
CA GLY A 3 2.93 7.51 -12.34
C GLY A 3 3.31 8.95 -12.60
N PHE A 4 3.64 9.24 -13.85
CA PHE A 4 3.95 10.58 -14.32
C PHE A 4 2.78 11.07 -15.19
N ARG A 5 2.44 12.35 -15.06
CA ARG A 5 1.40 12.98 -15.89
C ARG A 5 1.99 13.29 -17.27
N LEU A 6 1.27 12.92 -18.32
CA LEU A 6 1.63 13.20 -19.71
C LEU A 6 0.68 14.23 -20.31
N GLY A 7 1.21 15.20 -21.05
CA GLY A 7 0.42 16.18 -21.76
C GLY A 7 -0.24 15.57 -23.00
N VAL A 8 -1.54 15.78 -23.16
CA VAL A 8 -2.26 15.38 -24.39
C VAL A 8 -1.71 16.14 -25.60
N GLY A 9 -1.55 15.46 -26.74
CA GLY A 9 -1.01 16.05 -27.97
C GLY A 9 0.50 16.32 -27.97
N THR A 10 1.23 15.85 -26.95
CA THR A 10 2.68 16.01 -26.87
C THR A 10 3.42 14.69 -27.07
N LEU A 11 4.56 14.72 -27.76
CA LEU A 11 5.50 13.59 -27.78
C LEU A 11 6.29 13.60 -26.47
N THR A 12 6.11 12.58 -25.63
CA THR A 12 6.90 12.43 -24.40
C THR A 12 7.81 11.21 -24.49
N SER A 13 9.12 11.42 -24.32
CA SER A 13 10.10 10.35 -24.18
C SER A 13 10.45 10.13 -22.70
N ALA A 14 10.14 8.95 -22.16
CA ALA A 14 10.51 8.57 -20.79
C ALA A 14 11.78 7.71 -20.79
N ARG A 15 12.87 8.21 -20.21
CA ARG A 15 14.09 7.43 -19.97
C ARG A 15 14.14 7.04 -18.50
N MET A 16 14.33 5.74 -18.25
CA MET A 16 14.41 5.18 -16.90
C MET A 16 15.82 4.62 -16.66
N SER A 17 16.34 4.81 -15.45
CA SER A 17 17.55 4.16 -14.98
C SER A 17 17.21 3.28 -13.78
N LYS A 18 17.74 2.05 -13.76
CA LYS A 18 17.43 1.07 -12.70
C LYS A 18 18.53 1.10 -11.64
N SER A 19 18.15 1.43 -10.40
CA SER A 19 18.99 1.26 -9.21
C SER A 19 18.41 0.14 -8.34
N ILE A 20 19.23 -0.84 -7.97
CA ILE A 20 18.85 -1.94 -7.07
C ILE A 20 19.63 -1.76 -5.77
N LEU A 21 18.94 -1.81 -4.64
CA LEU A 21 19.54 -1.79 -3.31
C LEU A 21 19.28 -3.12 -2.61
N SER A 22 20.35 -3.81 -2.23
CA SER A 22 20.29 -5.00 -1.39
C SER A 22 20.88 -4.66 -0.02
N ARG A 23 20.19 -5.04 1.06
CA ARG A 23 20.62 -4.81 2.44
C ARG A 23 20.68 -6.15 3.18
N LEU A 24 21.66 -6.29 4.07
CA LEU A 24 21.69 -7.44 4.97
C LEU A 24 20.61 -7.26 6.05
N SER A 25 19.98 -8.38 6.40
CA SER A 25 19.07 -8.48 7.54
C SER A 25 19.86 -8.63 8.84
N ASP A 26 19.23 -9.20 9.87
CA ASP A 26 19.84 -9.44 11.18
C ASP A 26 21.18 -10.19 11.03
N PRO A 27 22.24 -9.79 11.74
CA PRO A 27 22.31 -8.78 12.81
C PRO A 27 22.56 -7.33 12.36
N TYR A 28 22.73 -7.08 11.06
CA TYR A 28 23.15 -5.77 10.53
C TYR A 28 21.98 -4.82 10.23
N GLY A 29 20.76 -5.32 10.26
CA GLY A 29 19.53 -4.56 10.07
C GLY A 29 18.30 -5.39 10.42
N LYS A 30 17.12 -4.78 10.45
CA LYS A 30 15.83 -5.48 10.71
C LYS A 30 14.98 -5.59 9.44
N CYS A 31 15.62 -5.79 8.29
CA CYS A 31 14.90 -5.98 7.03
C CYS A 31 14.35 -7.41 6.97
N GLU A 32 13.03 -7.58 6.87
CA GLU A 32 12.42 -8.90 6.65
C GLU A 32 12.58 -9.33 5.19
N ALA A 33 13.20 -10.48 4.97
CA ALA A 33 13.44 -11.02 3.64
C ALA A 33 12.25 -11.88 3.18
N GLY A 34 11.29 -11.25 2.50
CA GLY A 34 10.15 -11.95 1.89
C GLY A 34 9.02 -12.27 2.86
N ASN A 35 7.78 -12.09 2.37
CA ASN A 35 6.50 -12.26 3.04
C ASN A 35 6.56 -11.93 4.53
N ALA A 36 6.35 -10.65 4.87
CA ALA A 36 6.26 -10.17 6.23
C ALA A 36 5.56 -11.20 7.12
N ALA A 37 6.10 -11.45 8.30
CA ALA A 37 5.69 -12.52 9.23
C ALA A 37 4.20 -12.50 9.64
N ASN A 38 3.41 -11.58 9.10
CA ASN A 38 2.00 -11.41 9.36
C ASN A 38 1.16 -11.96 8.17
N PRO A 39 0.30 -12.97 8.39
CA PRO A 39 -0.42 -13.69 7.33
C PRO A 39 -1.41 -12.83 6.51
N GLY A 40 -1.78 -11.64 6.98
CA GLY A 40 -2.63 -10.70 6.22
C GLY A 40 -1.98 -10.21 4.92
N TYR A 41 -0.65 -10.19 4.83
CA TYR A 41 0.08 -9.64 3.69
C TYR A 41 0.10 -10.55 2.45
N ALA A 42 -0.19 -11.85 2.60
CA ALA A 42 -0.07 -12.83 1.51
C ALA A 42 -0.99 -12.53 0.32
N HIS A 43 -2.17 -11.93 0.55
CA HIS A 43 -3.11 -11.55 -0.51
C HIS A 43 -2.66 -10.33 -1.32
N MET A 44 -1.64 -9.62 -0.86
CA MET A 44 -1.28 -8.30 -1.36
C MET A 44 0.00 -8.26 -2.21
N GLY A 45 0.65 -9.41 -2.44
CA GLY A 45 1.85 -9.55 -3.28
C GLY A 45 3.16 -9.46 -2.51
N ASN A 46 4.25 -9.05 -3.18
CA ASN A 46 5.57 -8.93 -2.57
C ASN A 46 5.60 -7.85 -1.48
N TYR A 47 6.34 -8.13 -0.41
CA TYR A 47 6.55 -7.18 0.68
C TYR A 47 7.24 -5.89 0.19
N SER A 48 6.67 -4.75 0.56
CA SER A 48 7.29 -3.44 0.50
C SER A 48 6.87 -2.61 1.72
N ILE A 49 7.64 -1.57 2.06
CA ILE A 49 7.34 -0.70 3.19
C ILE A 49 5.98 -0.02 3.00
N GLU A 50 5.71 0.49 1.79
CA GLU A 50 4.42 1.11 1.47
C GLU A 50 3.28 0.12 1.61
N ARG A 51 3.46 -1.13 1.17
CA ARG A 51 2.42 -2.15 1.27
C ARG A 51 2.13 -2.52 2.73
N CYS A 52 3.16 -2.57 3.56
CA CYS A 52 3.05 -2.77 5.00
C CYS A 52 2.18 -1.68 5.63
N GLN A 53 2.49 -0.42 5.35
CA GLN A 53 1.75 0.73 5.86
C GLN A 53 0.30 0.75 5.38
N GLN A 54 0.06 0.51 4.09
CA GLN A 54 -1.29 0.49 3.50
C GLN A 54 -2.18 -0.58 4.13
N THR A 55 -1.63 -1.78 4.32
CA THR A 55 -2.33 -2.88 5.00
C THR A 55 -2.68 -2.51 6.43
N CYS A 56 -1.72 -2.00 7.20
CA CYS A 56 -1.94 -1.62 8.59
C CYS A 56 -3.01 -0.54 8.71
N LEU A 57 -3.02 0.43 7.79
CA LEU A 57 -4.07 1.45 7.71
C LEU A 57 -5.44 0.85 7.40
N GLN A 58 -5.50 -0.12 6.48
CA GLN A 58 -6.75 -0.79 6.13
C GLN A 58 -7.31 -1.64 7.26
N ASP A 59 -6.46 -2.37 7.99
CA ASP A 59 -6.87 -3.12 9.18
C ASP A 59 -7.39 -2.18 10.28
N LEU A 60 -6.72 -1.05 10.49
CA LEU A 60 -7.14 -0.05 11.46
C LEU A 60 -8.47 0.61 11.08
N ALA A 61 -8.65 0.96 9.79
CA ALA A 61 -9.90 1.49 9.25
C ALA A 61 -11.05 0.50 9.43
N ARG A 62 -10.82 -0.79 9.12
CA ARG A 62 -11.78 -1.86 9.33
C ARG A 62 -12.21 -1.96 10.79
N VAL A 63 -11.27 -1.97 11.73
CA VAL A 63 -11.55 -2.12 13.16
C VAL A 63 -12.25 -0.89 13.73
N ARG A 64 -11.86 0.32 13.33
CA ARG A 64 -12.43 1.57 13.89
C ARG A 64 -13.73 2.02 13.22
N CYS A 65 -13.78 1.98 11.89
CA CYS A 65 -14.85 2.56 11.10
C CYS A 65 -15.81 1.50 10.52
N GLY A 66 -15.46 0.21 10.61
CA GLY A 66 -16.26 -0.89 10.05
C GLY A 66 -16.24 -0.97 8.52
N CYS A 67 -15.39 -0.18 7.86
CA CYS A 67 -15.22 -0.14 6.42
C CYS A 67 -13.75 0.14 6.07
N VAL A 68 -13.37 -0.16 4.83
CA VAL A 68 -12.02 -0.01 4.30
C VAL A 68 -11.91 1.18 3.36
N ASP A 69 -10.75 1.82 3.30
CA ASP A 69 -10.51 2.99 2.44
C ASP A 69 -10.53 2.55 0.95
N PRO A 70 -11.36 3.17 0.08
CA PRO A 70 -11.43 2.83 -1.34
C PRO A 70 -10.15 3.13 -2.14
N LEU A 71 -9.22 3.92 -1.61
CA LEU A 71 -7.95 4.24 -2.27
C LEU A 71 -7.01 3.04 -2.36
N TYR A 72 -7.08 2.11 -1.40
CA TYR A 72 -6.26 0.91 -1.41
C TYR A 72 -7.10 -0.35 -1.61
N SER A 73 -6.43 -1.45 -1.97
CA SER A 73 -7.12 -2.72 -2.18
C SER A 73 -7.62 -3.29 -0.84
N LYS A 74 -8.80 -3.89 -0.84
CA LYS A 74 -9.32 -4.64 0.31
C LYS A 74 -8.54 -5.95 0.51
N MET A 75 -8.31 -6.32 1.76
CA MET A 75 -7.59 -7.56 2.13
C MET A 75 -8.54 -8.74 2.37
N HIS A 76 -9.75 -8.44 2.83
CA HIS A 76 -10.82 -9.41 3.04
C HIS A 76 -12.08 -9.03 2.26
N ASN A 77 -13.20 -9.69 2.55
CA ASN A 77 -14.49 -9.36 1.94
C ASN A 77 -15.17 -8.15 2.59
N ASP A 78 -14.38 -7.14 2.96
CA ASP A 78 -14.85 -5.92 3.62
C ASP A 78 -15.48 -4.94 2.61
N SER A 79 -16.35 -4.07 3.11
CA SER A 79 -17.01 -3.03 2.34
C SER A 79 -16.19 -1.74 2.32
N PHE A 80 -16.20 -1.04 1.18
CA PHE A 80 -15.57 0.27 1.08
C PHE A 80 -16.39 1.33 1.82
N CYS A 81 -15.68 2.29 2.42
CA CYS A 81 -16.30 3.50 2.95
C CYS A 81 -16.83 4.34 1.77
N THR A 82 -18.15 4.43 1.63
CA THR A 82 -18.81 5.15 0.53
C THR A 82 -19.59 6.38 0.99
N SER A 83 -19.94 6.45 2.27
CA SER A 83 -20.69 7.56 2.84
C SER A 83 -19.77 8.64 3.41
N SER A 84 -20.23 9.89 3.44
CA SER A 84 -19.51 11.01 4.06
C SER A 84 -19.09 10.77 5.51
N PRO A 85 -19.94 10.26 6.44
CA PRO A 85 -19.50 10.01 7.81
C PRO A 85 -18.42 8.93 7.93
N GLN A 86 -18.46 7.90 7.06
CA GLN A 86 -17.42 6.88 7.00
C GLN A 86 -16.10 7.45 6.47
N ALA A 87 -16.15 8.30 5.44
CA ALA A 87 -14.96 8.96 4.91
C ALA A 87 -14.32 9.90 5.96
N SER A 88 -15.13 10.60 6.75
CA SER A 88 -14.64 11.41 7.87
C SER A 88 -13.97 10.56 8.96
N CYS A 89 -14.45 9.34 9.20
CA CYS A 89 -13.85 8.41 10.16
C CYS A 89 -12.42 7.99 9.76
N LEU A 90 -12.12 7.93 8.45
CA LEU A 90 -10.76 7.62 7.97
C LEU A 90 -9.74 8.75 8.24
N LEU A 91 -10.21 9.96 8.54
CA LEU A 91 -9.39 11.16 8.74
C LEU A 91 -9.19 11.52 10.23
N CYS A 92 -9.83 10.78 11.15
CA CYS A 92 -9.94 11.09 12.58
C CYS A 92 -9.39 9.96 13.47
#